data_AF-A0A2M8L8E0-F1
#
_entry.id   AF-A0A2M8L8E0-F1
#
_cell.length_a   1.000
_cell.length_b   1.000
_cell.length_c   1.000
_cell.angle_alpha   90.00
_cell.angle_beta   90.00
_cell.angle_gamma   90.00
#
_symmetry.space_group_name_H-M   'P 1'
#
loop_
_entity.id
_entity.type
_entity.pdbx_description
1 polymer ?
#
loop_
_entity_poly.entity_id
_entity_poly.type
_entity_poly.pdbx_seq_one_letter_code
_entity_poly.pdbx_strand_id
1 'polypeptide(L)'
;EKFINYIKKIAIYAYQKYKLVGVWLIEGFIVGKIFYFNEINCRPGGVTEVSSANQILRNFPPFIVIHNLIFLKGDLSWLPSSDKFNEETAKIITKQMSRGPFYLKIKAKNNYPIKVKQEFQGNGIYVLTKNNTLQWIKHGQSTLEANFDNNEILVADMPLKNSICYPGVELCTLEGVGYKKHIFNGPHRLTKEGYRIAEAIYKNFEPIK
;
A
#
# COMPACT_ATOMS: atom_id res chain seq x y z
N GLU A 1 1.81 -9.33 -22.67
CA GLU A 1 2.85 -10.33 -23.02
C GLU A 1 4.29 -9.78 -23.04
N LYS A 2 4.64 -8.77 -23.85
CA LYS A 2 6.03 -8.25 -23.94
C LYS A 2 6.64 -7.82 -22.60
N PHE A 3 5.87 -7.10 -21.77
CA PHE A 3 6.29 -6.68 -20.44
C PHE A 3 6.68 -7.87 -19.54
N ILE A 4 5.81 -8.87 -19.42
CA ILE A 4 6.06 -10.09 -18.62
C ILE A 4 7.34 -10.79 -19.07
N ASN A 5 7.57 -10.87 -20.39
CA ASN A 5 8.80 -11.47 -20.92
C ASN A 5 10.07 -10.69 -20.53
N TYR A 6 10.02 -9.35 -20.53
CA TYR A 6 11.15 -8.53 -20.06
C TYR A 6 11.42 -8.70 -18.56
N ILE A 7 10.38 -8.72 -17.74
CA ILE A 7 10.52 -8.98 -16.30
C ILE A 7 11.15 -10.37 -16.06
N LYS A 8 10.71 -11.40 -16.79
CA LYS A 8 11.31 -12.75 -16.73
C LYS A 8 12.81 -12.73 -17.09
N LYS A 9 13.19 -12.03 -18.17
CA LYS A 9 14.60 -11.90 -18.58
C LYS A 9 15.45 -11.19 -17.53
N ILE A 10 14.94 -10.12 -16.92
CA ILE A 10 15.62 -9.40 -15.83
C ILE A 10 15.79 -10.32 -14.63
N ALA A 11 14.76 -11.06 -14.24
CA ALA A 11 14.82 -12.01 -13.13
C ALA A 11 15.86 -13.12 -13.37
N ILE A 12 15.88 -13.71 -14.57
CA ILE A 12 16.86 -14.74 -14.96
C ILE A 12 18.29 -14.18 -14.90
N TYR A 13 18.51 -13.00 -15.49
CA TYR A 13 19.81 -12.34 -15.46
C TYR A 13 20.26 -12.05 -14.03
N ALA A 14 19.39 -11.49 -13.20
CA ALA A 14 19.69 -11.16 -11.81
C ALA A 14 20.05 -12.40 -10.98
N TYR A 15 19.35 -13.52 -11.20
CA TYR A 15 19.69 -14.79 -10.58
C TYR A 15 21.02 -15.35 -11.09
N GLN A 16 21.22 -15.41 -12.40
CA GLN A 16 22.45 -15.98 -12.97
C GLN A 16 23.69 -15.20 -12.57
N LYS A 17 23.61 -13.86 -12.63
CA LYS A 17 24.75 -12.95 -12.40
C LYS A 17 25.01 -12.69 -10.92
N TYR A 18 23.96 -12.47 -10.13
CA TYR A 18 24.09 -12.00 -8.74
C TYR A 18 23.56 -13.00 -7.71
N LYS A 19 23.07 -14.16 -8.15
CA LYS A 19 22.36 -15.12 -7.28
C LYS A 19 21.23 -14.44 -6.51
N LEU A 20 20.61 -13.43 -7.13
CA LEU A 20 19.51 -12.70 -6.51
C LEU A 20 18.32 -13.65 -6.34
N VAL A 21 18.09 -14.02 -5.08
CA VAL A 21 16.97 -14.82 -4.61
C VAL A 21 16.32 -13.92 -3.57
N GLY A 22 15.13 -13.42 -3.83
CA GLY A 22 14.52 -12.40 -2.97
C GLY A 22 13.07 -12.09 -3.29
N VAL A 23 12.41 -11.39 -2.37
CA VAL A 23 11.43 -10.36 -2.77
C VAL A 23 12.22 -9.11 -3.12
N TRP A 24 12.12 -8.71 -4.38
CA TRP A 24 12.72 -7.51 -4.94
C TRP A 24 11.70 -6.89 -5.89
N LEU A 25 11.89 -5.62 -6.21
CA LEU A 25 10.90 -4.86 -6.96
C LEU A 25 11.56 -4.14 -8.12
N ILE A 26 10.74 -3.94 -9.16
CA ILE A 26 11.08 -3.15 -10.32
C ILE A 26 10.10 -2.00 -10.34
N GLU A 27 10.62 -0.78 -10.33
CA GLU A 27 9.83 0.42 -10.51
C GLU A 27 9.96 0.94 -11.94
N GLY A 28 8.86 1.50 -12.43
CA GLY A 28 8.80 2.06 -13.76
C GLY A 28 7.50 2.79 -13.99
N PHE A 29 7.38 3.40 -15.16
CA PHE A 29 6.21 4.15 -15.58
C PHE A 29 5.82 3.81 -17.02
N ILE A 30 4.54 3.97 -17.33
CA ILE A 30 4.01 3.70 -18.67
C ILE A 30 3.74 5.03 -19.38
N VAL A 31 4.31 5.20 -20.57
CA VAL A 31 3.96 6.31 -21.48
C VAL A 31 3.36 5.71 -22.74
N GLY A 32 2.05 5.92 -22.94
CA GLY A 32 1.29 5.28 -24.02
C GLY A 32 1.29 3.75 -23.87
N LYS A 33 1.96 3.05 -24.78
CA LYS A 33 2.09 1.57 -24.77
C LYS A 33 3.47 1.08 -24.35
N ILE A 34 4.36 1.97 -23.93
CA ILE A 34 5.75 1.66 -23.61
C ILE A 34 5.94 1.72 -22.09
N PHE A 35 6.54 0.66 -21.54
CA PHE A 35 6.96 0.62 -20.14
C PHE A 35 8.43 1.04 -20.04
N TYR A 36 8.71 2.03 -19.21
CA TYR A 36 10.06 2.52 -18.92
C TYR A 36 10.48 2.03 -17.54
N PHE A 37 11.61 1.33 -17.49
CA PHE A 37 12.25 0.91 -16.25
C PHE A 37 12.96 2.11 -15.62
N ASN A 38 12.71 2.36 -14.34
CA ASN A 38 13.36 3.39 -13.54
C ASN A 38 14.39 2.77 -12.60
N GLU A 39 13.95 1.80 -11.79
CA GLU A 39 14.75 1.31 -10.66
C GLU A 39 14.52 -0.19 -10.43
N ILE A 40 15.55 -0.88 -9.93
CA ILE A 40 15.43 -2.22 -9.33
C ILE A 40 15.87 -2.10 -7.87
N ASN A 41 14.95 -2.32 -6.93
CA ASN A 41 15.31 -2.40 -5.52
C ASN A 41 15.46 -3.87 -5.12
N CYS A 42 16.68 -4.28 -4.82
CA CYS A 42 17.02 -5.62 -4.30
C CYS A 42 16.69 -5.78 -2.81
N ARG A 43 15.50 -5.33 -2.41
CA ARG A 43 14.97 -5.38 -1.04
C ARG A 43 13.44 -5.45 -1.10
N PRO A 44 12.76 -5.92 -0.04
CA PRO A 44 11.33 -5.71 0.11
C PRO A 44 11.00 -4.22 0.02
N GLY A 45 10.01 -3.87 -0.81
CA GLY A 45 9.49 -2.50 -0.89
C GLY A 45 8.59 -2.21 0.31
N GLY A 46 8.53 -0.96 0.78
CA GLY A 46 7.68 -0.55 1.92
C GLY A 46 6.17 -0.75 1.72
N VAL A 47 5.73 -1.34 0.60
CA VAL A 47 4.35 -1.64 0.26
C VAL A 47 3.99 -3.12 0.48
N THR A 48 4.71 -3.86 1.32
CA THR A 48 4.61 -5.32 1.43
C THR A 48 3.22 -5.85 1.79
N GLU A 49 2.39 -5.13 2.54
CA GLU A 49 1.04 -5.61 2.86
C GLU A 49 0.05 -5.40 1.72
N VAL A 50 0.00 -4.22 1.12
CA VAL A 50 -0.85 -3.96 -0.07
C VAL A 50 -0.37 -4.76 -1.28
N SER A 51 0.93 -5.04 -1.39
CA SER A 51 1.48 -5.95 -2.40
C SER A 51 1.30 -7.43 -2.06
N SER A 52 1.01 -7.76 -0.79
CA SER A 52 0.52 -9.08 -0.36
C SER A 52 -0.99 -9.22 -0.50
N ALA A 53 -1.71 -8.18 -0.94
CA ALA A 53 -3.16 -8.23 -1.12
C ALA A 53 -3.57 -9.38 -2.06
N ASN A 54 -2.76 -9.68 -3.08
CA ASN A 54 -3.02 -10.82 -3.97
C ASN A 54 -2.91 -12.15 -3.22
N GLN A 55 -1.95 -12.31 -2.32
CA GLN A 55 -1.77 -13.50 -1.49
C GLN A 55 -2.91 -13.63 -0.48
N ILE A 56 -3.27 -12.53 0.18
CA ILE A 56 -4.41 -12.47 1.10
C ILE A 56 -5.72 -12.85 0.38
N LEU A 57 -5.98 -12.24 -0.78
CA LEU A 57 -7.14 -12.54 -1.63
C LEU A 57 -7.20 -14.02 -2.05
N ARG A 58 -6.03 -14.65 -2.14
CA ARG A 58 -5.87 -16.05 -2.54
C ARG A 58 -5.75 -17.02 -1.37
N ASN A 59 -5.73 -16.52 -0.13
CA ASN A 59 -5.40 -17.30 1.06
C ASN A 59 -4.04 -18.01 0.95
N PHE A 60 -3.05 -17.33 0.35
CA PHE A 60 -1.66 -17.77 0.27
C PHE A 60 -0.86 -17.16 1.41
N PRO A 61 0.16 -17.88 1.93
CA PRO A 61 1.11 -17.25 2.83
C PRO A 61 1.80 -16.07 2.11
N PRO A 62 2.20 -15.02 2.86
CA PRO A 62 2.95 -13.91 2.29
C PRO A 62 4.15 -14.41 1.49
N PHE A 63 4.47 -13.77 0.37
CA PHE A 63 5.57 -14.25 -0.48
C PHE A 63 6.91 -14.27 0.24
N ILE A 64 7.11 -13.47 1.30
CA ILE A 64 8.30 -13.57 2.15
C ILE A 64 8.43 -14.93 2.86
N VAL A 65 7.32 -15.57 3.25
CA VAL A 65 7.33 -16.91 3.87
C VAL A 65 7.69 -17.96 2.83
N ILE A 66 7.07 -17.91 1.65
CA ILE A 66 7.42 -18.76 0.50
C ILE A 66 8.90 -18.58 0.14
N HIS A 67 9.38 -17.35 0.20
CA HIS A 67 10.75 -17.03 -0.10
C HIS A 67 11.74 -17.67 0.87
N ASN A 68 11.46 -17.60 2.17
CA ASN A 68 12.26 -18.28 3.19
C ASN A 68 12.24 -19.81 3.00
N LEU A 69 11.11 -20.38 2.59
CA LEU A 69 11.03 -21.81 2.26
C LEU A 69 11.94 -22.18 1.08
N ILE A 70 12.04 -21.34 0.04
CA ILE A 70 13.01 -21.55 -1.07
C ILE A 70 14.44 -21.63 -0.53
N PHE A 71 14.83 -20.68 0.32
CA PHE A 71 16.18 -20.66 0.90
C PHE A 71 16.47 -21.90 1.76
N LEU A 72 15.46 -22.40 2.46
CA LEU A 72 15.55 -23.60 3.29
C LEU A 72 15.39 -24.90 2.48
N LYS A 73 15.31 -24.83 1.15
CA LYS A 73 15.03 -25.97 0.25
C LYS A 73 13.75 -26.74 0.61
N GLY A 74 12.75 -26.02 1.12
CA GLY A 74 11.43 -26.56 1.41
C GLY A 74 10.67 -26.95 0.15
N ASP A 75 9.66 -27.81 0.31
CA ASP A 75 8.77 -28.20 -0.79
C ASP A 75 7.82 -27.06 -1.16
N LEU A 76 7.72 -26.79 -2.46
CA LEU A 76 6.89 -25.75 -3.07
C LEU A 76 5.98 -26.31 -4.17
N SER A 77 5.84 -27.63 -4.26
CA SER A 77 4.97 -28.32 -5.23
C SER A 77 3.49 -27.88 -5.15
N TRP A 78 3.09 -27.36 -3.99
CA TRP A 78 1.76 -26.80 -3.73
C TRP A 78 1.55 -25.40 -4.32
N LEU A 79 2.61 -24.70 -4.75
CA LEU A 79 2.48 -23.41 -5.42
C LEU A 79 1.98 -23.59 -6.87
N PRO A 80 0.94 -22.86 -7.28
CA PRO A 80 0.51 -22.85 -8.68
C PRO A 80 1.56 -22.16 -9.56
N SER A 81 1.51 -22.43 -10.87
CA SER A 81 2.28 -21.64 -11.84
C SER A 81 1.93 -20.15 -11.75
N SER A 82 2.86 -19.26 -12.16
CA SER A 82 2.60 -17.82 -12.15
C SER A 82 1.37 -17.44 -12.95
N ASP A 83 1.14 -18.12 -14.07
CA ASP A 83 0.02 -17.83 -14.97
C ASP A 83 -1.31 -18.25 -14.33
N LYS A 84 -1.36 -19.45 -13.73
CA LYS A 84 -2.53 -19.91 -12.97
C LYS A 84 -2.79 -19.05 -11.74
N PHE A 85 -1.73 -18.58 -11.06
CA PHE A 85 -1.89 -17.62 -9.97
C PHE A 85 -2.51 -16.33 -10.49
N ASN A 86 -1.94 -15.70 -11.51
CA ASN A 86 -2.42 -14.42 -12.01
C ASN A 86 -3.84 -14.50 -12.59
N GLU A 87 -4.16 -15.57 -13.32
CA GLU A 87 -5.49 -15.79 -13.89
C GLU A 87 -6.57 -15.92 -12.80
N GLU A 88 -6.33 -16.74 -11.78
CA GLU A 88 -7.29 -16.92 -10.69
C GLU A 88 -7.41 -15.68 -9.80
N THR A 89 -6.30 -14.96 -9.57
CA THR A 89 -6.34 -13.67 -8.87
C THR A 89 -7.16 -12.65 -9.66
N ALA A 90 -6.97 -12.57 -10.98
CA ALA A 90 -7.78 -11.71 -11.84
C ALA A 90 -9.26 -12.11 -11.80
N LYS A 91 -9.60 -13.40 -11.90
CA LYS A 91 -11.00 -13.87 -11.77
C LYS A 91 -11.62 -13.47 -10.44
N ILE A 92 -10.89 -13.61 -9.34
CA ILE A 92 -11.35 -13.22 -8.00
C ILE A 92 -11.57 -11.72 -7.92
N ILE A 93 -10.61 -10.90 -8.35
CA ILE A 93 -10.74 -9.43 -8.34
C ILE A 93 -11.92 -8.98 -9.19
N THR A 94 -12.08 -9.54 -10.39
CA THR A 94 -13.18 -9.17 -11.31
C THR A 94 -14.55 -9.61 -10.78
N LYS A 95 -14.63 -10.72 -10.02
CA LYS A 95 -15.88 -11.19 -9.40
C LYS A 95 -16.16 -10.53 -8.04
N GLN A 96 -15.12 -10.13 -7.32
CA GLN A 96 -15.17 -9.55 -5.97
C GLN A 96 -14.90 -8.04 -5.98
N MET A 97 -15.38 -7.30 -7.00
CA MET A 97 -15.32 -5.83 -7.02
C MET A 97 -15.88 -5.15 -5.75
N SER A 98 -16.48 -5.90 -4.83
CA SER A 98 -16.85 -5.47 -3.49
C SER A 98 -15.66 -5.23 -2.54
N ARG A 99 -14.56 -6.00 -2.58
CA ARG A 99 -13.44 -5.91 -1.62
C ARG A 99 -12.22 -5.22 -2.23
N GLY A 100 -12.06 -3.92 -1.99
CA GLY A 100 -10.91 -3.17 -2.47
C GLY A 100 -10.08 -2.61 -1.33
N PRO A 101 -8.87 -3.15 -1.03
CA PRO A 101 -7.92 -2.39 -0.25
C PRO A 101 -7.58 -1.10 -0.99
N PHE A 102 -7.36 -0.04 -0.24
CA PHE A 102 -6.85 1.21 -0.78
C PHE A 102 -5.74 1.74 0.10
N TYR A 103 -4.92 2.60 -0.48
CA TYR A 103 -4.04 3.49 0.25
C TYR A 103 -4.11 4.89 -0.36
N LEU A 104 -3.96 5.91 0.47
CA LEU A 104 -3.85 7.31 0.09
C LEU A 104 -2.57 7.89 0.70
N LYS A 105 -1.65 8.33 -0.16
CA LYS A 105 -0.48 9.10 0.27
C LYS A 105 -0.88 10.56 0.47
N ILE A 106 -0.72 11.04 1.69
CA ILE A 106 -1.01 12.43 2.07
C ILE A 106 0.30 13.22 1.97
N LYS A 107 0.27 14.36 1.29
CA LYS A 107 1.44 15.24 1.15
C LYS A 107 1.19 16.58 1.80
N ALA A 108 2.25 17.21 2.29
CA ALA A 108 2.18 18.57 2.79
C ALA A 108 1.72 19.52 1.67
N LYS A 109 0.51 20.08 1.81
CA LYS A 109 -0.08 21.03 0.86
C LYS A 109 0.29 22.49 1.15
N ASN A 110 0.86 22.75 2.33
CA ASN A 110 1.24 24.09 2.77
C ASN A 110 2.60 24.49 2.17
N ASN A 111 2.80 25.79 1.97
CA ASN A 111 4.07 26.38 1.52
C ASN A 111 5.00 26.75 2.70
N TYR A 112 4.72 26.24 3.90
CA TYR A 112 5.52 26.45 5.11
C TYR A 112 5.71 25.12 5.86
N PRO A 113 6.75 24.99 6.69
CA PRO A 113 6.98 23.79 7.49
C PRO A 113 5.88 23.56 8.53
N ILE A 114 5.51 22.30 8.73
CA ILE A 114 4.51 21.85 9.69
C ILE A 114 5.05 20.70 10.54
N LYS A 115 4.40 20.42 11.67
CA LYS A 115 4.61 19.20 12.47
C LYS A 115 3.29 18.61 12.92
N VAL A 116 3.33 17.37 13.39
CA VAL A 116 2.17 16.70 14.00
C VAL A 116 1.85 17.34 15.34
N LYS A 117 0.56 17.58 15.61
CA LYS A 117 0.11 18.10 16.90
C LYS A 117 0.35 17.11 18.03
N GLN A 118 0.64 17.62 19.23
CA GLN A 118 1.03 16.78 20.37
C GLN A 118 -0.09 15.85 20.85
N GLU A 119 -1.36 16.28 20.72
CA GLU A 119 -2.54 15.51 21.10
C GLU A 119 -2.86 14.35 20.14
N PHE A 120 -2.30 14.35 18.93
CA PHE A 120 -2.55 13.29 17.97
C PHE A 120 -1.74 12.03 18.35
N GLN A 121 -2.40 10.87 18.30
CA GLN A 121 -1.79 9.62 18.78
C GLN A 121 -0.68 9.08 17.86
N GLY A 122 -0.68 9.41 16.57
CA GLY A 122 0.31 8.94 15.59
C GLY A 122 -0.21 7.80 14.73
N ASN A 123 0.54 6.71 14.61
CA ASN A 123 0.14 5.54 13.81
C ASN A 123 -0.92 4.71 14.54
N GLY A 124 -1.92 4.21 13.81
CA GLY A 124 -2.95 3.33 14.35
C GLY A 124 -4.27 3.36 13.58
N ILE A 125 -5.28 2.66 14.09
CA ILE A 125 -6.63 2.66 13.52
C ILE A 125 -7.43 3.81 14.12
N TYR A 126 -8.07 4.59 13.25
CA TYR A 126 -8.93 5.70 13.59
C TYR A 126 -10.31 5.52 12.98
N VAL A 127 -11.33 6.07 13.62
CA VAL A 127 -12.68 6.22 13.05
C VAL A 127 -12.89 7.69 12.67
N LEU A 128 -13.41 7.93 11.46
CA LEU A 128 -13.88 9.27 11.09
C LEU A 128 -15.23 9.54 11.78
N THR A 129 -15.26 10.55 12.65
CA THR A 129 -16.49 10.96 13.34
C THR A 129 -17.40 11.80 12.43
N LYS A 130 -18.66 12.01 12.85
CA LYS A 130 -19.61 12.90 12.16
C LYS A 130 -19.09 14.33 11.99
N ASN A 131 -18.22 14.79 12.89
CA ASN A 131 -17.67 16.15 12.90
C ASN A 131 -16.38 16.30 12.07
N ASN A 132 -16.05 15.31 11.23
CA ASN A 132 -14.82 15.30 10.42
C ASN A 132 -13.55 15.40 11.28
N THR A 133 -13.53 14.66 12.39
CA THR A 133 -12.35 14.45 13.22
C THR A 133 -11.99 12.97 13.22
N LEU A 134 -10.70 12.67 13.41
CA LEU A 134 -10.21 11.31 13.55
C LEU A 134 -10.13 10.97 15.03
N GLN A 135 -10.87 9.95 15.45
CA GLN A 135 -10.81 9.41 16.80
C GLN A 135 -10.00 8.13 16.79
N TRP A 136 -8.96 8.05 17.62
CA TRP A 136 -8.13 6.87 17.74
C TRP A 136 -8.93 5.72 18.38
N ILE A 137 -8.78 4.51 17.83
CA ILE A 137 -9.47 3.30 18.30
C ILE A 137 -8.47 2.34 18.98
N LYS A 138 -7.40 1.99 18.25
CA LYS A 138 -6.41 1.00 18.66
C LYS A 138 -5.12 1.17 17.85
N HIS A 139 -4.06 0.51 18.30
CA HIS A 139 -2.94 0.23 17.42
C HIS A 139 -3.39 -0.62 16.23
N GLY A 140 -2.85 -0.34 15.06
CA GLY A 140 -3.06 -1.12 13.85
C GLY A 140 -1.73 -1.35 13.18
N GLN A 141 -1.51 -2.57 12.70
CA GLN A 141 -0.29 -2.95 12.00
C GLN A 141 -0.56 -3.31 10.55
N SER A 142 -1.83 -3.53 10.17
CA SER A 142 -2.20 -3.99 8.85
C SER A 142 -3.35 -3.22 8.21
N THR A 143 -3.27 -2.97 6.89
CA THR A 143 -4.38 -2.43 6.08
C THR A 143 -5.69 -3.21 6.30
N LEU A 144 -5.60 -4.52 6.49
CA LEU A 144 -6.76 -5.41 6.65
C LEU A 144 -7.53 -5.17 7.96
N GLU A 145 -6.90 -4.55 8.96
CA GLU A 145 -7.52 -4.27 10.25
C GLU A 145 -8.44 -3.05 10.21
N ALA A 146 -8.36 -2.22 9.16
CA ALA A 146 -9.18 -1.03 8.99
C ALA A 146 -10.38 -1.33 8.09
N ASN A 147 -11.58 -1.44 8.69
CA ASN A 147 -12.80 -1.62 7.94
C ASN A 147 -13.41 -0.28 7.50
N PHE A 148 -13.19 0.07 6.23
CA PHE A 148 -13.67 1.33 5.67
C PHE A 148 -15.19 1.43 5.60
N ASP A 149 -15.91 0.30 5.56
CA ASP A 149 -17.39 0.33 5.63
C ASP A 149 -17.88 0.89 6.97
N ASN A 150 -17.08 0.73 8.03
CA ASN A 150 -17.29 1.29 9.37
C ASN A 150 -16.65 2.67 9.59
N ASN A 151 -16.13 3.29 8.53
CA ASN A 151 -15.34 4.53 8.57
C ASN A 151 -14.02 4.40 9.33
N GLU A 152 -13.51 3.17 9.47
CA GLU A 152 -12.21 2.91 10.06
C GLU A 152 -11.12 3.07 8.99
N ILE A 153 -10.03 3.70 9.38
CA ILE A 153 -8.84 3.89 8.55
C ILE A 153 -7.58 3.65 9.38
N LEU A 154 -6.61 2.97 8.78
CA LEU A 154 -5.26 2.89 9.30
C LEU A 154 -4.54 4.17 8.89
N VAL A 155 -3.98 4.87 9.88
CA VAL A 155 -2.97 5.91 9.67
C VAL A 155 -1.61 5.27 9.89
N ALA A 156 -0.80 5.22 8.84
CA ALA A 156 0.56 4.67 8.82
C ALA A 156 1.58 5.73 8.40
N ASP A 157 2.86 5.46 8.66
CA ASP A 157 4.00 6.32 8.27
C ASP A 157 3.93 7.76 8.77
N MET A 158 3.24 8.01 9.89
CA MET A 158 3.22 9.35 10.49
C MET A 158 4.60 9.75 11.01
N PRO A 159 5.04 11.00 10.75
CA PRO A 159 6.21 11.58 11.36
C PRO A 159 6.14 11.53 12.87
N LEU A 160 7.30 11.43 13.52
CA LEU A 160 7.39 11.65 14.96
C LEU A 160 6.89 13.06 15.29
N LYS A 161 6.28 13.25 16.46
CA LYS A 161 5.61 14.51 16.86
C LYS A 161 6.45 15.78 16.70
N ASN A 162 7.77 15.66 16.86
CA ASN A 162 8.70 16.79 16.77
C ASN A 162 9.43 16.88 15.43
N SER A 163 9.09 16.03 14.46
CA SER A 163 9.67 16.08 13.12
C SER A 163 9.11 17.27 12.35
N ILE A 164 10.00 18.01 11.69
CA ILE A 164 9.62 19.12 10.82
C ILE A 164 9.38 18.57 9.42
N CYS A 165 8.16 18.72 8.92
CA CYS A 165 7.76 18.35 7.58
C CYS A 165 7.77 19.58 6.69
N TYR A 166 8.67 19.60 5.69
CA TYR A 166 8.77 20.68 4.71
C TYR A 166 7.67 20.59 3.64
N PRO A 167 7.40 21.66 2.88
CA PRO A 167 6.44 21.65 1.78
C PRO A 167 6.66 20.49 0.79
N GLY A 168 5.57 19.85 0.36
CA GLY A 168 5.58 18.78 -0.65
C GLY A 168 6.02 17.39 -0.17
N VAL A 169 6.53 17.25 1.06
CA VAL A 169 6.89 15.93 1.62
C VAL A 169 5.66 15.05 1.84
N GLU A 170 5.85 13.74 1.78
CA GLU A 170 4.85 12.78 2.23
C GLU A 170 4.70 12.86 3.76
N LEU A 171 3.46 12.97 4.22
CA LEU A 171 3.11 13.13 5.64
C LEU A 171 2.65 11.82 6.27
N CYS A 172 1.94 10.97 5.53
CA CYS A 172 1.47 9.68 6.03
C CYS A 172 0.77 8.92 4.90
N THR A 173 0.48 7.66 5.18
CA THR A 173 -0.36 6.80 4.37
C THR A 173 -1.67 6.53 5.11
N LEU A 174 -2.81 6.71 4.44
CA LEU A 174 -4.13 6.31 4.94
C LEU A 174 -4.57 5.05 4.23
N GLU A 175 -4.91 4.00 4.95
CA GLU A 175 -5.21 2.70 4.38
C GLU A 175 -6.51 2.11 4.92
N GLY A 176 -7.11 1.19 4.16
CA GLY A 176 -8.21 0.40 4.65
C GLY A 176 -8.79 -0.52 3.58
N VAL A 177 -9.78 -1.31 3.99
CA VAL A 177 -10.51 -2.22 3.11
C VAL A 177 -11.99 -1.85 3.13
N GLY A 178 -12.53 -1.49 1.96
CA GLY A 178 -13.97 -1.35 1.77
C GLY A 178 -14.55 -2.63 1.18
N TYR A 179 -15.68 -3.11 1.73
CA TYR A 179 -16.42 -4.26 1.21
C TYR A 179 -17.71 -3.83 0.48
N LYS A 180 -18.22 -2.65 0.82
CA LYS A 180 -19.43 -2.04 0.22
C LYS A 180 -19.16 -0.60 -0.19
N LYS A 181 -18.29 0.09 0.55
CA LYS A 181 -17.87 1.45 0.26
C LYS A 181 -16.59 1.46 -0.56
N HIS A 182 -16.45 2.50 -1.37
CA HIS A 182 -15.23 2.76 -2.13
C HIS A 182 -14.70 4.15 -1.76
N ILE A 183 -13.39 4.26 -1.59
CA ILE A 183 -12.75 5.57 -1.35
C ILE A 183 -12.58 6.38 -2.64
N PHE A 184 -12.64 5.72 -3.81
CA PHE A 184 -12.57 6.32 -5.14
C PHE A 184 -13.89 6.12 -5.90
N ASN A 185 -14.27 7.10 -6.73
CA ASN A 185 -15.37 6.98 -7.72
C ASN A 185 -14.88 7.23 -9.16
N GLY A 186 -13.60 6.99 -9.38
CA GLY A 186 -12.92 7.09 -10.67
C GLY A 186 -11.40 7.08 -10.49
N PRO A 187 -10.62 6.91 -11.57
CA PRO A 187 -9.16 6.75 -11.49
C PRO A 187 -8.40 7.89 -10.81
N HIS A 188 -8.97 9.11 -10.84
CA HIS A 188 -8.33 10.32 -10.32
C HIS A 188 -9.24 11.08 -9.35
N ARG A 189 -10.24 10.42 -8.77
CA ARG A 189 -11.27 11.11 -7.98
C ARG A 189 -11.65 10.32 -6.73
N LEU A 190 -11.43 10.97 -5.59
CA LEU A 190 -11.92 10.51 -4.29
C LEU A 190 -13.44 10.66 -4.21
N THR A 191 -14.07 9.78 -3.44
CA THR A 191 -15.44 9.99 -2.97
C THR A 191 -15.50 11.16 -2.00
N LYS A 192 -16.71 11.66 -1.71
CA LYS A 192 -16.92 12.68 -0.67
C LYS A 192 -16.34 12.23 0.67
N GLU A 193 -16.44 10.94 0.97
CA GLU A 193 -15.89 10.33 2.18
C GLU A 193 -14.36 10.29 2.17
N GLY A 194 -13.75 9.89 1.05
CA GLY A 194 -12.29 9.96 0.87
C GLY A 194 -11.72 11.36 1.08
N TYR A 195 -12.37 12.40 0.52
CA TYR A 195 -11.99 13.79 0.78
C TYR A 195 -12.14 14.18 2.25
N ARG A 196 -13.22 13.77 2.93
CA ARG A 196 -13.43 14.10 4.35
C ARG A 196 -12.33 13.52 5.24
N ILE A 197 -11.89 12.29 4.96
CA ILE A 197 -10.82 11.65 5.73
C ILE A 197 -9.48 12.33 5.45
N ALA A 198 -9.16 12.58 4.17
CA ALA A 198 -7.96 13.31 3.79
C ALA A 198 -7.92 14.73 4.37
N GLU A 199 -9.05 15.42 4.52
CA GLU A 199 -9.07 16.72 5.19
C GLU A 199 -9.01 16.61 6.73
N ALA A 200 -9.57 15.53 7.30
CA ALA A 200 -9.51 15.30 8.73
C ALA A 200 -8.07 15.05 9.22
N ILE A 201 -7.20 14.41 8.42
CA ILE A 201 -5.80 14.19 8.82
C ILE A 201 -5.03 15.52 8.89
N TYR A 202 -5.23 16.45 7.94
CA TYR A 202 -4.53 17.74 7.92
C TYR A 202 -4.81 18.58 9.18
N LYS A 203 -5.96 18.41 9.83
CA LYS A 203 -6.29 19.10 11.09
C LYS A 203 -5.40 18.69 12.27
N ASN A 204 -4.64 17.60 12.13
CA ASN A 204 -3.72 17.08 13.14
C ASN A 204 -2.27 17.54 12.90
N PHE A 205 -2.06 18.49 11.99
CA PHE A 205 -0.79 19.18 11.80
C PHE A 205 -0.93 20.65 12.22
N GLU A 206 0.19 21.23 12.65
CA GLU A 206 0.30 22.64 13.01
C GLU A 206 1.54 23.28 12.37
N PRO A 207 1.50 24.59 12.05
CA PRO A 207 2.68 25.31 11.57
C PRO A 207 3.81 25.30 12.60
N ILE A 208 5.05 25.24 12.13
CA ILE A 208 6.20 25.63 12.96
C ILE A 208 6.19 27.15 13.05
N LYS A 209 6.07 27.67 14.27
CA LYS A 209 6.25 29.10 14.56
C LYS A 209 7.74 29.43 14.67
#